data_AF-A0A1D6NLE6-F1
#
_entry.id   AF-A0A1D6NLE6-F1
#
_cell.length_a   1.000
_cell.length_b   1.000
_cell.length_c   1.000
_cell.angle_alpha   90.00
_cell.angle_beta   90.00
_cell.angle_gamma   90.00
#
_symmetry.space_group_name_H-M   'P 1'
#
loop_
_entity.id
_entity.type
_entity.pdbx_description
1 polymer ?
#
loop_
_entity_poly.entity_id
_entity_poly.type
_entity_poly.pdbx_seq_one_letter_code
_entity_poly.pdbx_strand_id
1 'polypeptide(L)'
;MCKGKILGRIQATGSDKKRRRRFIYIGDGKGDYCPSLKLGEGDHVMARENYPLWHLICDNKQLLKAEVHPWNSGEELEKTLLKLAGEVISPPAQASQFDYSKCEMSNPASCPPSCAALITDQLLVRKY
;
A
#
# COMPACT_ATOMS: atom_id res chain seq x y z
N MET A 1 -27.25 5.12 6.35
CA MET A 1 -26.14 6.09 6.40
C MET A 1 -25.08 5.72 5.37
N CYS A 2 -24.59 6.64 4.53
CA CYS A 2 -23.58 6.32 3.51
C CYS A 2 -22.17 6.61 4.04
N LYS A 3 -21.47 5.56 4.52
CA LYS A 3 -20.09 5.65 5.03
C LYS A 3 -19.13 6.29 4.01
N GLY A 4 -19.31 5.99 2.72
CA GLY A 4 -18.52 6.58 1.63
C GLY A 4 -18.70 8.11 1.47
N LYS A 5 -19.85 8.69 1.82
CA LYS A 5 -20.03 10.15 1.81
C LYS A 5 -19.32 10.81 3.00
N ILE A 6 -19.31 10.14 4.16
CA ILE A 6 -18.62 10.60 5.36
C ILE A 6 -17.11 10.62 5.12
N LEU A 7 -16.54 9.53 4.59
CA LEU A 7 -15.12 9.44 4.25
C LEU A 7 -14.68 10.58 3.31
N GLY A 8 -15.46 10.87 2.26
CA GLY A 8 -15.16 11.95 1.33
C GLY A 8 -15.14 13.34 2.00
N ARG A 9 -16.01 13.59 2.98
CA ARG A 9 -15.99 14.85 3.76
C ARG A 9 -14.73 14.96 4.62
N ILE A 10 -14.29 13.86 5.25
CA ILE A 10 -13.07 13.82 6.06
C ILE A 10 -11.82 14.02 5.18
N GLN A 11 -11.79 13.44 3.99
CA GLN A 11 -10.70 13.67 3.03
C GLN A 11 -10.64 15.15 2.59
N ALA A 12 -11.79 15.78 2.36
CA ALA A 12 -11.88 17.19 1.96
C ALA A 12 -11.42 18.16 3.07
N THR A 13 -11.73 17.90 4.35
CA THR A 13 -11.28 18.75 5.46
C THR A 13 -9.77 18.68 5.70
N GLY A 14 -9.10 17.68 5.11
CA GLY A 14 -7.69 17.42 5.34
C GLY A 14 -6.72 17.79 4.24
N SER A 15 -7.21 18.40 3.17
CA SER A 15 -6.46 18.69 1.95
C SER A 15 -5.56 19.92 2.08
N ASP A 16 -4.77 20.00 3.15
CA ASP A 16 -3.74 21.02 3.27
C ASP A 16 -2.60 20.66 2.30
N LYS A 17 -2.40 21.47 1.26
CA LYS A 17 -1.60 21.12 0.06
C LYS A 17 -0.15 20.72 0.33
N LYS A 18 0.35 20.95 1.54
CA LYS A 18 1.73 20.66 1.95
C LYS A 18 1.98 19.22 2.43
N ARG A 19 0.96 18.47 2.86
CA ARG A 19 1.17 17.08 3.35
C ARG A 19 0.03 16.15 2.95
N ARG A 20 0.38 15.11 2.18
CA ARG A 20 -0.54 14.02 1.87
C ARG A 20 -0.88 13.26 3.15
N ARG A 21 -2.16 13.23 3.53
CA ARG A 21 -2.64 12.40 4.65
C ARG A 21 -2.77 10.96 4.18
N ARG A 22 -2.35 10.02 5.04
CA ARG A 22 -2.60 8.58 4.88
C ARG A 22 -3.84 8.20 5.68
N PHE A 23 -4.72 7.42 5.08
CA PHE A 23 -5.95 6.93 5.70
C PHE A 23 -5.84 5.43 5.99
N ILE A 24 -6.33 5.04 7.17
CA ILE A 24 -6.50 3.64 7.55
C ILE A 24 -7.99 3.43 7.82
N TYR A 25 -8.63 2.56 7.05
CA TYR A 25 -10.04 2.23 7.18
C TYR A 25 -10.21 0.83 7.74
N ILE A 26 -11.04 0.68 8.77
CA ILE A 26 -11.29 -0.61 9.42
C ILE A 26 -12.76 -0.99 9.25
N GLY A 27 -13.04 -2.22 8.82
CA GLY A 27 -14.40 -2.70 8.68
C GLY A 27 -14.52 -4.20 8.40
N ASP A 28 -15.76 -4.66 8.35
CA ASP A 28 -16.15 -6.06 8.21
C ASP A 28 -17.40 -6.25 7.33
N GLY A 29 -18.32 -5.28 7.32
CA GLY A 29 -19.60 -5.37 6.63
C GLY A 29 -19.58 -5.04 5.13
N LYS A 30 -20.63 -5.46 4.40
CA LYS A 30 -20.83 -5.10 2.98
C LYS A 30 -20.91 -3.59 2.75
N GLY A 31 -21.44 -2.84 3.72
CA GLY A 31 -21.54 -1.38 3.67
C GLY A 31 -20.20 -0.65 3.72
N ASP A 32 -19.13 -1.37 4.05
CA ASP A 32 -17.76 -0.86 4.18
C ASP A 32 -16.97 -0.99 2.87
N TYR A 33 -17.47 -1.73 1.88
CA TYR A 33 -16.77 -1.91 0.61
C TYR A 33 -16.69 -0.61 -0.22
N CYS A 34 -17.79 0.15 -0.27
CA CYS A 34 -17.85 1.42 -1.00
C CYS A 34 -16.82 2.46 -0.49
N PRO A 35 -16.68 2.73 0.82
CA PRO A 35 -15.62 3.61 1.30
C PRO A 35 -14.21 3.05 1.06
N SER A 36 -13.99 1.73 1.14
CA SER A 36 -12.68 1.13 0.81
C SER A 36 -12.22 1.46 -0.62
N LEU A 37 -13.13 1.46 -1.60
CA LEU A 37 -12.82 1.82 -2.99
C LEU A 37 -12.42 3.30 -3.20
N LYS A 38 -12.72 4.17 -2.23
CA LYS A 38 -12.37 5.61 -2.30
C LYS A 38 -10.98 5.91 -1.76
N LEU A 39 -10.32 4.91 -1.19
CA LEU A 39 -8.95 5.05 -0.71
C LEU A 39 -7.96 4.94 -1.87
N GLY A 40 -6.87 5.69 -1.76
CA GLY A 40 -5.84 5.77 -2.78
C GLY A 40 -4.62 4.90 -2.47
N GLU A 41 -3.60 5.03 -3.31
CA GLU A 41 -2.31 4.36 -3.12
C GLU A 41 -1.63 4.84 -1.83
N GLY A 42 -1.15 3.91 -1.01
CA GLY A 42 -0.53 4.21 0.29
C GLY A 42 -1.52 4.55 1.41
N ASP A 43 -2.83 4.41 1.15
CA ASP A 43 -3.84 4.22 2.19
C ASP A 43 -3.98 2.72 2.48
N HIS A 44 -4.60 2.39 3.61
CA HIS A 44 -4.73 1.01 4.09
C HIS A 44 -6.19 0.68 4.43
N VAL A 45 -6.60 -0.56 4.13
CA VAL A 45 -7.88 -1.14 4.50
C VAL A 45 -7.62 -2.35 5.38
N MET A 46 -8.17 -2.34 6.59
CA MET A 46 -8.13 -3.46 7.52
C MET A 46 -9.48 -4.19 7.50
N ALA A 47 -9.54 -5.30 6.75
CA ALA A 47 -10.76 -6.05 6.52
C ALA A 47 -10.82 -7.31 7.38
N ARG A 48 -11.94 -7.52 8.08
CA ARG A 48 -12.09 -8.71 8.92
C ARG A 48 -12.22 -9.97 8.07
N GLU A 49 -11.37 -10.96 8.31
CA GLU A 49 -11.38 -12.22 7.56
C GLU A 49 -12.68 -13.00 7.75
N ASN A 50 -13.16 -13.64 6.69
CA ASN A 50 -14.41 -14.41 6.66
C ASN A 50 -15.68 -13.57 6.86
N TYR A 51 -15.60 -12.24 6.70
CA TYR A 51 -16.74 -11.34 6.69
C TYR A 51 -17.01 -10.76 5.30
N PRO A 52 -18.22 -10.21 5.03
CA PRO A 52 -18.60 -9.76 3.70
C PRO A 52 -17.64 -8.76 3.05
N LEU A 53 -17.00 -7.87 3.83
CA LEU A 53 -16.02 -6.93 3.28
C LEU A 53 -14.81 -7.66 2.68
N TRP A 54 -14.27 -8.65 3.41
CA TRP A 54 -13.12 -9.43 2.97
C TRP A 54 -13.39 -10.16 1.67
N HIS A 55 -14.54 -10.85 1.59
CA HIS A 55 -14.93 -11.56 0.36
C HIS A 55 -15.04 -10.60 -0.84
N LEU A 56 -15.70 -9.44 -0.67
CA LEU A 56 -15.84 -8.45 -1.73
C LEU A 56 -14.49 -7.90 -2.21
N ILE A 57 -13.54 -7.72 -1.30
CA ILE A 57 -12.17 -7.28 -1.62
C ILE A 57 -11.41 -8.39 -2.37
N CYS A 58 -11.51 -9.64 -1.92
CA CYS A 58 -10.89 -10.77 -2.59
C CYS A 58 -11.41 -10.95 -4.02
N ASP A 59 -12.73 -10.87 -4.20
CA ASP A 59 -13.39 -11.04 -5.50
C ASP A 59 -13.02 -9.94 -6.50
N ASN A 60 -12.73 -8.73 -6.01
CA ASN A 60 -12.56 -7.53 -6.83
C ASN A 60 -11.27 -6.77 -6.50
N LYS A 61 -10.18 -7.50 -6.26
CA LYS A 61 -8.91 -6.92 -5.78
C LYS A 61 -8.36 -5.82 -6.69
N GLN A 62 -8.58 -5.92 -8.00
CA GLN A 62 -8.09 -4.95 -8.99
C GLN A 62 -8.73 -3.56 -8.88
N LEU A 63 -9.92 -3.46 -8.26
CA LEU A 63 -10.61 -2.18 -8.08
C LEU A 63 -10.09 -1.40 -6.87
N LEU A 64 -9.37 -2.07 -5.96
CA LEU A 64 -8.90 -1.49 -4.73
C LEU A 64 -7.45 -0.99 -4.88
N LYS A 65 -7.26 0.31 -4.68
CA LYS A 65 -5.92 0.95 -4.73
C LYS A 65 -5.18 0.93 -3.39
N ALA A 66 -5.94 0.82 -2.30
CA ALA A 66 -5.39 0.75 -0.96
C ALA A 66 -4.82 -0.64 -0.65
N GLU A 67 -3.83 -0.67 0.23
CA GLU A 67 -3.25 -1.93 0.71
C GLU A 67 -4.22 -2.61 1.68
N VAL A 68 -4.40 -3.93 1.52
CA VAL A 68 -5.34 -4.70 2.33
C VAL A 68 -4.60 -5.47 3.42
N HIS A 69 -5.07 -5.30 4.65
CA HIS A 69 -4.56 -5.95 5.85
C HIS A 69 -5.68 -6.78 6.49
N PRO A 70 -5.71 -8.11 6.30
CA PRO A 70 -6.67 -8.94 6.98
C PRO A 70 -6.47 -8.93 8.50
N TRP A 71 -7.55 -9.09 9.27
CA TRP A 71 -7.50 -9.35 10.70
C TRP A 71 -8.62 -10.29 11.12
N ASN A 72 -8.35 -11.15 12.12
CA ASN A 72 -9.36 -12.04 12.69
C ASN A 72 -9.51 -11.88 14.21
N SER A 73 -8.49 -11.32 14.88
CA SER A 73 -8.49 -11.02 16.32
C SER A 73 -8.20 -9.55 16.61
N GLY A 74 -8.54 -9.10 17.82
CA GLY A 74 -8.19 -7.76 18.29
C GLY A 74 -6.67 -7.55 18.39
N GLU A 75 -5.92 -8.59 18.76
CA GLU A 75 -4.46 -8.56 18.88
C GLU A 75 -3.78 -8.37 17.51
N GLU A 76 -4.25 -9.06 16.48
CA GLU A 76 -3.77 -8.89 15.10
C GLU A 76 -4.08 -7.48 14.57
N LEU A 77 -5.29 -7.00 14.85
CA LEU A 77 -5.72 -5.65 14.49
C LEU A 77 -4.81 -4.61 15.16
N GLU A 78 -4.58 -4.72 16.46
CA GLU A 78 -3.71 -3.83 17.23
C GLU A 78 -2.28 -3.84 16.69
N LYS A 79 -1.68 -5.02 16.54
CA LYS A 79 -0.32 -5.18 16.03
C LYS A 79 -0.13 -4.54 14.66
N THR A 80 -1.07 -4.76 13.76
CA THR A 80 -1.00 -4.21 12.40
C THR A 80 -1.23 -2.71 12.41
N LEU A 81 -2.19 -2.22 13.20
CA LEU A 81 -2.46 -0.79 13.30
C LEU A 81 -1.26 -0.02 13.86
N LEU A 82 -0.59 -0.56 14.89
CA LEU A 82 0.63 0.03 15.46
C LEU A 82 1.77 0.07 14.44
N LYS A 83 1.96 -1.02 13.68
CA LYS A 83 2.94 -1.07 12.59
C LYS A 83 2.69 0.02 11.56
N LEU A 84 1.46 0.11 11.04
CA LEU A 84 1.07 1.10 10.03
C LEU A 84 1.20 2.54 10.55
N ALA A 85 0.78 2.80 11.79
CA ALA A 85 0.94 4.11 12.41
C ALA A 85 2.44 4.49 12.56
N GLY A 86 3.30 3.53 12.90
CA GLY A 86 4.75 3.72 12.96
C GLY A 86 5.36 4.10 11.60
N GLU A 87 4.96 3.42 10.53
CA GLU A 87 5.34 3.76 9.14
C GLU A 87 4.77 5.13 8.70
N VAL A 88 3.66 5.55 9.30
CA VAL A 88 3.05 6.85 9.03
C VAL A 88 3.87 8.00 9.61
N ILE A 89 4.48 7.77 10.77
CA ILE A 89 5.18 8.77 11.60
C ILE A 89 6.67 8.84 11.30
N SER A 90 7.30 7.73 10.87
CA SER A 90 8.71 7.75 10.48
C SER A 90 8.91 8.59 9.21
N PRO A 91 9.97 9.42 9.14
CA PRO A 91 10.38 10.00 7.86
C PRO A 91 10.65 8.84 6.89
N PRO A 92 10.37 8.99 5.57
CA PRO A 92 10.53 7.89 4.63
C PRO A 92 11.95 7.35 4.74
N ALA A 93 12.08 6.17 5.33
CA ALA A 93 13.28 5.39 5.19
C ALA A 93 13.45 5.20 3.68
N GLN A 94 14.56 5.70 3.15
CA GLN A 94 15.00 5.46 1.79
C GLN A 94 14.68 4.00 1.44
N ALA A 95 14.02 3.80 0.29
CA ALA A 95 13.81 2.47 -0.27
C ALA A 95 15.10 1.68 -0.05
N SER A 96 15.01 0.55 0.67
CA SER A 96 16.16 -0.31 0.88
C SER A 96 16.67 -0.68 -0.50
N GLN A 97 17.81 -0.08 -0.88
CA GLN A 97 18.63 -0.56 -1.96
C GLN A 97 18.80 -2.05 -1.70
N PHE A 98 18.29 -2.87 -2.62
CA PHE A 98 18.69 -4.26 -2.70
C PHE A 98 20.21 -4.23 -2.88
N ASP A 99 20.93 -4.60 -1.83
CA ASP A 99 22.38 -4.63 -1.82
C ASP A 99 22.83 -5.83 -2.65
N TYR A 100 22.95 -5.61 -3.96
CA TYR A 100 23.43 -6.59 -4.94
C TYR A 100 24.95 -6.85 -4.82
N SER A 101 25.58 -6.45 -3.71
CA SER A 101 27.01 -6.69 -3.45
C SER A 101 27.32 -8.08 -2.88
N LYS A 102 26.34 -8.98 -2.78
CA LYS A 102 26.57 -10.40 -2.47
C LYS A 102 26.06 -11.34 -3.58
N CYS A 103 26.57 -11.14 -4.79
CA CYS A 103 26.56 -12.17 -5.82
C CYS A 103 28.01 -12.53 -6.11
N GLU A 104 28.47 -13.63 -5.51
CA GLU A 104 29.73 -14.25 -5.90
C GLU A 104 29.66 -14.62 -7.39
N MET A 105 30.72 -14.26 -8.11
CA MET A 105 30.85 -14.48 -9.54
C MET A 105 31.15 -15.95 -9.83
N SER A 106 30.13 -16.77 -10.06
CA SER A 106 30.35 -18.13 -10.55
C SER A 106 29.13 -18.80 -11.20
N ASN A 107 28.42 -18.12 -12.12
CA ASN A 107 27.84 -18.76 -13.32
C ASN A 107 27.05 -17.76 -14.20
N PRO A 108 27.35 -17.62 -15.51
CA PRO A 108 26.62 -16.72 -16.40
C PRO A 108 25.31 -17.30 -16.99
N ALA A 109 24.69 -18.33 -16.38
CA ALA A 109 23.55 -19.03 -16.96
C ALA A 109 22.19 -18.80 -16.27
N SER A 110 22.06 -17.87 -15.32
CA SER A 110 20.82 -17.71 -14.52
C SER A 110 20.31 -16.28 -14.35
N CYS A 111 20.53 -15.39 -15.33
CA CYS A 111 19.92 -14.05 -15.30
C CYS A 111 18.60 -14.00 -16.10
N PRO A 112 17.46 -13.64 -15.47
CA PRO A 112 16.21 -13.40 -16.19
C PRO A 112 16.28 -12.10 -17.03
N PRO A 113 15.55 -12.01 -18.16
CA PRO A 113 15.74 -10.98 -19.20
C PRO A 113 15.32 -9.55 -18.84
N SER A 114 15.03 -9.24 -17.56
CA SER A 114 14.59 -7.90 -17.16
C SER A 114 15.74 -6.92 -16.86
N CYS A 115 17.01 -7.38 -16.84
CA CYS A 115 18.14 -6.54 -16.40
C CYS A 115 18.83 -5.74 -17.52
N ALA A 116 18.51 -5.95 -18.79
CA ALA A 116 19.20 -5.27 -19.89
C ALA A 116 18.70 -3.82 -20.15
N ALA A 117 17.52 -3.46 -19.66
CA ALA A 117 16.85 -2.21 -20.07
C ALA A 117 17.25 -0.94 -19.27
N LEU A 118 17.96 -1.08 -18.14
CA LEU A 118 18.25 0.06 -17.25
C LEU A 118 19.67 0.63 -17.36
N ILE A 119 20.53 0.03 -18.18
CA ILE A 119 21.93 0.49 -18.33
C ILE A 119 22.03 1.63 -19.36
N THR A 120 21.17 1.64 -20.39
CA THR A 120 21.23 2.66 -21.45
C THR A 120 20.70 4.03 -21.04
N ASP A 121 19.81 4.12 -20.05
CA ASP A 121 19.20 5.40 -19.65
C ASP A 121 20.13 6.26 -18.76
N GLN A 122 21.03 5.63 -18.00
CA GLN A 122 21.98 6.37 -17.15
C GLN A 122 23.16 7.00 -17.90
N LEU A 123 23.45 6.60 -19.15
CA LEU A 123 24.55 7.19 -19.90
C LEU A 123 24.16 8.47 -20.66
N LEU A 124 22.86 8.68 -20.94
CA LEU A 124 22.39 9.84 -21.71
C LEU A 124 22.26 11.11 -20.85
N VAL A 125 21.94 10.97 -19.57
CA VAL A 125 21.76 12.10 -18.62
C VAL A 125 23.10 12.74 -18.20
N ARG A 126 24.23 12.09 -18.46
CA ARG A 126 25.57 12.61 -18.11
C ARG A 126 26.26 13.40 -19.24
N LYS A 127 25.62 13.63 -20.37
CA LYS A 127 26.23 14.34 -21.52
C LYS A 127 25.50 15.60 -21.98
N TYR A 128 24.51 16.10 -21.23
CA TYR A 128 23.92 17.43 -21.45
C TYR A 128 23.87 18.21 -20.14
#